data_AF-A0A534QR10-F1
#
_entry.id   AF-A0A534QR10-F1
#
_cell.length_a   1.000
_cell.length_b   1.000
_cell.length_c   1.000
_cell.angle_alpha   90.00
_cell.angle_beta   90.00
_cell.angle_gamma   90.00
#
_symmetry.space_group_name_H-M   'P 1'
#
loop_
_entity.id
_entity.type
_entity.pdbx_description
1 polymer ?
#
loop_
_entity_poly.entity_id
_entity_poly.type
_entity_poly.pdbx_seq_one_letter_code
_entity_poly.pdbx_strand_id
1 'polypeptide(L)'
;MITSMLVLLAVLALGLSAGALVAEGAVLVPFWRSLQPESFLAWYRQHATLLLRFFGPLEIVAASLAVVAALVSWLGDEPASGLLAISAVLAVLVLAMFPLYFQRANASFAGATIATTEVGVELRRWSIRHWVRVVLAIAAFAVAVVAARKGHDRMTYLKRLQQAHRIEVNGEATYVAAAGFARHQDHRAKWQVLAKLETRMKERLAGAITSLGDSAGERKVDVRLGHAAGALLASLPWRIMLRGLRVVTGHTTRFFQRLESEHPEGDASLLAYLTAHERAQCEFAKRELEGNGEQSLEPVLKLLGAEEGAKDSHRGVSFGQCRHTSPTSHG
;
A
#
# COMPACT_ATOMS: atom_id res chain seq x y z
N MET A 1 -1.07 1.44 10.09
CA MET A 1 -0.25 0.22 9.89
C MET A 1 -0.98 -1.01 10.44
N ILE A 2 -1.31 -1.05 11.74
CA ILE A 2 -2.02 -2.19 12.36
C ILE A 2 -3.37 -2.48 11.70
N THR A 3 -4.23 -1.46 11.53
CA THR A 3 -5.54 -1.60 10.85
C THR A 3 -5.40 -2.12 9.43
N SER A 4 -4.43 -1.61 8.66
CA SER A 4 -4.16 -2.04 7.29
C SER A 4 -3.72 -3.51 7.21
N MET A 5 -2.87 -3.97 8.14
CA MET A 5 -2.46 -5.37 8.20
C MET A 5 -3.62 -6.29 8.62
N LEU A 6 -4.44 -5.89 9.59
CA LEU A 6 -5.61 -6.65 10.02
C LEU A 6 -6.63 -6.82 8.88
N VAL A 7 -6.91 -5.74 8.14
CA VAL A 7 -7.81 -5.79 6.98
C VAL A 7 -7.24 -6.73 5.91
N LEU A 8 -5.94 -6.68 5.63
CA LEU A 8 -5.31 -7.59 4.68
C LEU A 8 -5.42 -9.07 5.12
N LEU A 9 -5.15 -9.36 6.39
CA LEU A 9 -5.29 -10.71 6.95
C LEU A 9 -6.74 -11.20 6.87
N ALA A 10 -7.71 -10.33 7.17
CA ALA A 10 -9.13 -10.65 7.04
C ALA A 10 -9.50 -10.96 5.57
N VAL A 11 -9.04 -10.15 4.62
CA VAL A 11 -9.26 -10.40 3.18
C VAL A 11 -8.68 -11.74 2.75
N LEU A 12 -7.44 -12.06 3.16
CA LEU A 12 -6.80 -13.34 2.83
C LEU A 12 -7.57 -14.53 3.42
N ALA A 13 -7.96 -14.45 4.69
CA ALA A 13 -8.70 -15.51 5.36
C ALA A 13 -10.10 -15.72 4.75
N LEU A 14 -10.83 -14.63 4.47
CA LEU A 14 -12.12 -14.68 3.78
C LEU A 14 -12.00 -15.25 2.37
N GLY A 15 -10.95 -14.89 1.62
CA GLY A 15 -10.69 -15.42 0.28
C GLY A 15 -10.40 -16.92 0.31
N LEU A 16 -9.57 -17.38 1.25
CA LEU A 16 -9.29 -18.81 1.43
C LEU A 16 -10.56 -19.58 1.82
N SER A 17 -11.36 -19.03 2.75
CA SER A 17 -12.63 -19.62 3.15
C SER A 17 -13.62 -19.71 1.99
N ALA A 18 -13.80 -18.63 1.22
CA ALA A 18 -14.69 -18.61 0.06
C ALA A 18 -14.23 -19.62 -1.00
N GLY A 19 -12.93 -19.67 -1.31
CA GLY A 19 -12.36 -20.64 -2.25
C GLY A 19 -12.57 -22.08 -1.80
N ALA A 20 -12.37 -22.37 -0.51
CA ALA A 20 -12.61 -23.70 0.05
C ALA A 20 -14.10 -24.11 -0.07
N LEU A 21 -15.03 -23.20 0.23
CA LEU A 21 -16.47 -23.45 0.11
C LEU A 21 -16.90 -23.67 -1.34
N VAL A 22 -16.31 -22.93 -2.29
CA VAL A 22 -16.51 -23.16 -3.73
C VAL A 22 -16.02 -24.55 -4.11
N ALA A 23 -14.83 -24.96 -3.68
CA ALA A 23 -14.30 -26.29 -3.95
C ALA A 23 -15.18 -27.40 -3.38
N GLU A 24 -15.68 -27.24 -2.15
CA GLU A 24 -16.64 -28.17 -1.55
C GLU A 24 -17.92 -28.27 -2.39
N GLY A 25 -18.50 -27.14 -2.79
CA GLY A 25 -19.75 -27.10 -3.56
C GLY A 25 -19.62 -27.58 -5.00
N ALA A 26 -18.49 -27.34 -5.65
CA ALA A 26 -18.28 -27.60 -7.07
C ALA A 26 -17.59 -28.94 -7.36
N VAL A 27 -16.81 -29.47 -6.42
CA VAL A 27 -16.07 -30.74 -6.60
C VAL A 27 -16.65 -31.82 -5.72
N LEU A 28 -16.75 -31.54 -4.41
CA LEU A 28 -17.05 -32.57 -3.43
C LEU A 28 -18.54 -32.94 -3.41
N VAL A 29 -19.44 -31.97 -3.50
CA VAL A 29 -20.89 -32.21 -3.52
C VAL A 29 -21.34 -32.99 -4.77
N PRO A 30 -20.89 -32.68 -6.00
CA PRO A 30 -21.20 -33.51 -7.17
C PRO A 30 -20.69 -34.93 -7.02
N PHE A 31 -19.49 -35.12 -6.45
CA PHE A 31 -18.98 -36.45 -6.13
C PHE A 31 -19.88 -37.18 -5.12
N TRP A 32 -20.30 -36.55 -4.03
CA TRP A 32 -21.23 -37.17 -3.08
C TRP A 32 -22.54 -37.60 -3.73
N ARG A 33 -23.07 -36.77 -4.64
CA ARG A 33 -24.33 -37.03 -5.33
C ARG A 33 -24.23 -38.09 -6.41
N SER A 34 -23.03 -38.48 -6.84
CA SER A 34 -22.83 -39.57 -7.79
C SER A 34 -22.75 -40.95 -7.11
N LEU A 35 -22.59 -41.00 -5.78
CA LEU A 35 -22.54 -42.23 -5.01
C LEU A 35 -23.95 -42.79 -4.74
N GLN A 36 -24.04 -44.11 -4.60
CA GLN A 36 -25.21 -44.73 -3.98
C GLN A 36 -25.35 -44.29 -2.51
N PRO A 37 -26.57 -44.15 -1.96
CA PRO A 37 -26.78 -43.66 -0.60
C PRO A 37 -25.94 -44.35 0.48
N GLU A 38 -25.83 -45.67 0.44
CA GLU A 38 -25.05 -46.47 1.40
C GLU A 38 -23.55 -46.16 1.28
N SER A 39 -23.04 -46.06 0.06
CA SER A 39 -21.64 -45.71 -0.22
C SER A 39 -21.33 -44.28 0.22
N PHE A 40 -22.25 -43.34 0.02
CA PHE A 40 -22.12 -41.97 0.52
C PHE A 40 -22.05 -41.95 2.05
N LEU A 41 -22.97 -42.62 2.76
CA LEU A 41 -22.99 -42.64 4.22
C LEU A 41 -21.72 -43.28 4.80
N ALA A 42 -21.25 -44.38 4.20
CA ALA A 42 -20.00 -45.02 4.57
C ALA A 42 -18.79 -44.08 4.37
N TRP A 43 -18.71 -43.44 3.20
CA TRP A 43 -17.66 -42.47 2.90
C TRP A 43 -17.71 -41.28 3.87
N TYR A 44 -18.90 -40.72 4.09
CA TYR A 44 -19.09 -39.54 4.93
C TYR A 44 -18.73 -39.83 6.38
N ARG A 45 -19.14 -40.97 6.94
CA ARG A 45 -18.76 -41.40 8.28
C ARG A 45 -17.23 -41.47 8.45
N GLN A 46 -16.52 -41.99 7.46
CA GLN A 46 -15.06 -42.11 7.50
C GLN A 46 -14.37 -40.73 7.44
N HIS A 47 -14.94 -39.76 6.72
CA HIS A 47 -14.28 -38.48 6.42
C HIS A 47 -14.87 -37.27 7.17
N ALA A 48 -15.98 -37.41 7.90
CA ALA A 48 -16.67 -36.29 8.57
C ALA A 48 -15.73 -35.49 9.49
N THR A 49 -14.88 -36.19 10.25
CA THR A 49 -13.90 -35.53 11.13
C THR A 49 -12.86 -34.73 10.35
N LEU A 50 -12.42 -35.22 9.19
CA LEU A 50 -11.47 -34.52 8.33
C LEU A 50 -12.09 -33.23 7.76
N LEU A 51 -13.32 -33.32 7.27
CA LEU A 51 -14.07 -32.16 6.78
C LEU A 51 -14.21 -31.10 7.87
N LEU A 52 -14.68 -31.49 9.07
CA LEU A 52 -14.86 -30.55 10.18
C LEU A 52 -13.52 -29.91 10.62
N ARG A 53 -12.44 -30.68 10.70
CA ARG A 53 -11.11 -30.18 11.09
C ARG A 53 -10.51 -29.22 10.07
N PHE A 54 -10.86 -29.36 8.79
CA PHE A 54 -10.40 -28.46 7.75
C PHE A 54 -11.25 -27.18 7.68
N PHE A 55 -12.57 -27.32 7.50
CA PHE A 55 -13.46 -26.17 7.29
C PHE A 55 -13.72 -25.37 8.58
N GLY A 56 -13.87 -26.03 9.72
CA GLY A 56 -14.24 -25.39 10.99
C GLY A 56 -13.27 -24.28 11.42
N PRO A 57 -11.97 -24.58 11.63
CA PRO A 57 -10.99 -23.55 12.00
C PRO A 57 -10.86 -22.44 10.96
N LEU A 58 -10.92 -22.78 9.66
CA LEU A 58 -10.80 -21.81 8.58
C LEU A 58 -11.95 -20.78 8.61
N GLU A 59 -13.20 -21.24 8.74
CA GLU A 59 -14.37 -20.36 8.82
C GLU A 59 -14.36 -19.52 10.11
N ILE A 60 -13.98 -20.11 11.26
CA ILE A 60 -13.88 -19.39 12.54
C ILE A 60 -12.82 -18.28 12.47
N VAL A 61 -11.63 -18.58 11.95
CA VAL A 61 -10.54 -17.59 11.82
C VAL A 61 -10.94 -16.48 10.86
N ALA A 62 -11.54 -16.81 9.71
CA ALA A 62 -12.00 -15.82 8.74
C ALA A 62 -13.05 -14.87 9.35
N ALA A 63 -14.08 -15.40 10.02
CA ALA A 63 -15.10 -14.59 10.67
C ALA A 63 -14.53 -13.75 11.82
N SER A 64 -13.65 -14.33 12.65
CA SER A 64 -13.02 -13.62 13.77
C SER A 64 -12.17 -12.44 13.29
N LEU A 65 -11.33 -12.66 12.26
CA LEU A 65 -10.51 -11.59 11.68
C LEU A 65 -11.38 -10.50 11.04
N ALA A 66 -12.47 -10.86 10.37
CA ALA A 66 -13.39 -9.87 9.80
C ALA A 66 -14.04 -9.00 10.89
N VAL A 67 -14.50 -9.61 11.99
CA VAL A 67 -15.07 -8.88 13.14
C VAL A 67 -14.04 -7.97 13.80
N VAL A 68 -12.83 -8.48 14.07
CA VAL A 68 -11.76 -7.69 14.68
C VAL A 68 -11.37 -6.52 13.77
N ALA A 69 -11.24 -6.74 12.46
CA ALA A 69 -10.96 -5.69 11.50
C ALA A 69 -12.06 -4.61 11.49
N ALA A 70 -13.34 -5.01 11.51
CA ALA A 70 -14.46 -4.08 11.58
C ALA A 70 -14.46 -3.26 12.88
N LEU A 71 -14.25 -3.90 14.04
CA LEU A 71 -14.21 -3.24 15.34
C LEU A 71 -13.06 -2.25 15.45
N VAL A 72 -11.85 -2.65 15.04
CA VAL A 72 -10.67 -1.77 15.07
C VAL A 72 -10.85 -0.58 14.11
N SER A 73 -11.41 -0.81 12.92
CA SER A 73 -11.70 0.27 11.97
C SER A 73 -12.81 1.20 12.45
N TRP A 74 -13.80 0.69 13.18
CA TRP A 74 -14.86 1.51 13.76
C TRP A 74 -14.34 2.37 14.93
N LEU A 75 -13.54 1.80 15.83
CA LEU A 75 -12.90 2.55 16.93
C LEU A 75 -11.92 3.61 16.44
N GLY A 76 -11.31 3.41 15.27
CA GLY A 76 -10.42 4.38 14.62
C GLY A 76 -11.10 5.40 13.71
N ASP A 77 -12.44 5.42 13.66
CA ASP A 77 -13.26 6.29 12.78
C ASP A 77 -12.83 6.24 11.29
N GLU A 78 -12.51 5.03 10.82
CA GLU A 78 -12.07 4.84 9.44
C GLU A 78 -13.28 4.84 8.49
N PRO A 79 -13.21 5.42 7.27
CA PRO A 79 -14.36 5.52 6.35
C PRO A 79 -14.76 4.20 5.71
N ALA A 80 -13.90 3.20 5.83
CA ALA A 80 -14.15 1.84 5.38
C ALA A 80 -14.85 1.01 6.47
N SER A 81 -15.04 1.55 7.69
CA SER A 81 -15.65 0.86 8.83
C SER A 81 -17.03 0.28 8.50
N GLY A 82 -17.87 1.02 7.79
CA GLY A 82 -19.20 0.54 7.36
C GLY A 82 -19.12 -0.68 6.43
N LEU A 83 -18.19 -0.68 5.47
CA LEU A 83 -17.99 -1.83 4.56
C LEU A 83 -17.42 -3.04 5.32
N LEU A 84 -16.47 -2.83 6.22
CA LEU A 84 -15.91 -3.90 7.04
C LEU A 84 -16.96 -4.49 7.99
N ALA A 85 -17.86 -3.67 8.54
CA ALA A 85 -18.98 -4.15 9.34
C ALA A 85 -19.93 -5.04 8.51
N ILE A 86 -20.28 -4.64 7.28
CA ILE A 86 -21.07 -5.48 6.37
C ILE A 86 -20.37 -6.81 6.08
N SER A 87 -19.07 -6.77 5.76
CA SER A 87 -18.28 -7.99 5.53
C SER A 87 -18.27 -8.91 6.75
N ALA A 88 -18.08 -8.36 7.95
CA ALA A 88 -18.09 -9.11 9.20
C ALA A 88 -19.45 -9.76 9.48
N VAL A 89 -20.56 -9.03 9.27
CA VAL A 89 -21.91 -9.58 9.41
C VAL A 89 -22.12 -10.75 8.45
N LEU A 90 -21.73 -10.61 7.18
CA LEU A 90 -21.83 -11.69 6.21
C LEU A 90 -21.00 -12.92 6.60
N ALA A 91 -19.77 -12.72 7.09
CA ALA A 91 -18.91 -13.81 7.56
C ALA A 91 -19.48 -14.53 8.79
N VAL A 92 -20.07 -13.79 9.73
CA VAL A 92 -20.77 -14.36 10.89
C VAL A 92 -22.01 -15.13 10.45
N LEU A 93 -22.76 -14.63 9.47
CA LEU A 93 -23.91 -15.36 8.92
C LEU A 93 -23.49 -16.69 8.28
N VAL A 94 -22.40 -16.70 7.51
CA VAL A 94 -21.81 -17.94 6.94
C VAL A 94 -21.51 -18.95 8.06
N LEU A 95 -20.82 -18.51 9.11
CA LEU A 95 -20.45 -19.37 10.25
C LEU A 95 -21.71 -19.85 11.01
N ALA A 96 -22.70 -19.00 11.20
CA ALA A 96 -23.94 -19.31 11.91
C ALA A 96 -24.80 -20.34 11.17
N MET A 97 -24.69 -20.46 9.83
CA MET A 97 -25.40 -21.50 9.09
C MET A 97 -25.01 -22.91 9.55
N PHE A 98 -23.80 -23.11 10.09
CA PHE A 98 -23.36 -24.41 10.58
C PHE A 98 -24.23 -24.96 11.72
N PRO A 99 -24.30 -24.31 12.90
CA PRO A 99 -25.18 -24.80 13.99
C PRO A 99 -26.66 -24.74 13.64
N LEU A 100 -27.08 -23.83 12.74
CA LEU A 100 -28.49 -23.70 12.34
C LEU A 100 -28.98 -24.84 11.44
N TYR A 101 -28.10 -25.49 10.69
CA TYR A 101 -28.49 -26.56 9.75
C TYR A 101 -27.43 -27.66 9.59
N PHE A 102 -26.22 -27.30 9.15
CA PHE A 102 -25.22 -28.29 8.72
C PHE A 102 -24.81 -29.23 9.85
N GLN A 103 -24.77 -28.77 11.10
CA GLN A 103 -24.41 -29.61 12.23
C GLN A 103 -25.34 -30.83 12.36
N ARG A 104 -26.66 -30.63 12.24
CA ARG A 104 -27.64 -31.72 12.34
C ARG A 104 -27.61 -32.62 11.11
N ALA A 105 -27.58 -32.05 9.91
CA ALA A 105 -27.52 -32.81 8.67
C ALA A 105 -26.24 -33.67 8.60
N ASN A 106 -25.08 -33.08 8.89
CA ASN A 106 -23.79 -33.79 8.88
C ASN A 106 -23.74 -34.88 9.95
N ALA A 107 -24.32 -34.65 11.14
CA ALA A 107 -24.44 -35.69 12.17
C ALA A 107 -25.32 -36.85 11.69
N SER A 108 -26.43 -36.58 11.00
CA SER A 108 -27.27 -37.65 10.44
C SER A 108 -26.57 -38.47 9.35
N PHE A 109 -25.71 -37.84 8.54
CA PHE A 109 -24.90 -38.54 7.54
C PHE A 109 -23.81 -39.38 8.20
N ALA A 110 -23.06 -38.82 9.15
CA ALA A 110 -21.97 -39.52 9.83
C ALA A 110 -22.49 -40.69 10.69
N GLY A 111 -23.61 -40.50 11.38
CA GLY A 111 -24.27 -41.53 12.17
C GLY A 111 -25.03 -42.57 11.31
N ALA A 112 -25.29 -42.27 10.04
CA ALA A 112 -26.26 -42.98 9.20
C ALA A 112 -27.63 -43.15 9.88
N THR A 113 -28.10 -42.10 10.57
CA THR A 113 -29.42 -42.10 11.21
C THR A 113 -30.53 -41.70 10.26
N ILE A 114 -30.19 -41.11 9.10
CA ILE A 114 -31.12 -40.82 8.01
C ILE A 114 -31.42 -42.10 7.21
N ALA A 115 -32.68 -42.27 6.79
CA ALA A 115 -33.05 -43.39 5.91
C ALA A 115 -32.35 -43.29 4.55
N THR A 116 -31.88 -44.41 4.00
CA THR A 116 -31.13 -44.43 2.73
C THR A 116 -31.94 -43.88 1.56
N THR A 117 -33.27 -44.06 1.58
CA THR A 117 -34.20 -43.50 0.59
C THR A 117 -34.31 -41.97 0.65
N GLU A 118 -34.00 -41.34 1.79
CA GLU A 118 -34.08 -39.90 2.00
C GLU A 118 -32.74 -39.16 1.77
N VAL A 119 -31.63 -39.89 1.72
CA VAL A 119 -30.27 -39.33 1.54
C VAL A 119 -30.19 -38.41 0.34
N GLY A 120 -30.73 -38.82 -0.81
CA GLY A 120 -30.67 -37.99 -2.04
C GLY A 120 -31.43 -36.67 -1.90
N VAL A 121 -32.56 -36.67 -1.19
CA VAL A 121 -33.37 -35.47 -0.94
C VAL A 121 -32.66 -34.54 0.03
N GLU A 122 -32.11 -35.07 1.13
CA GLU A 122 -31.41 -34.27 2.12
C GLU A 122 -30.08 -33.73 1.56
N LEU A 123 -29.35 -34.51 0.75
CA LEU A 123 -28.13 -34.05 0.09
C LEU A 123 -28.41 -32.94 -0.95
N ARG A 124 -29.57 -32.97 -1.61
CA ARG A 124 -30.03 -31.86 -2.45
C ARG A 124 -30.30 -30.60 -1.62
N ARG A 125 -30.98 -30.72 -0.47
CA ARG A 125 -31.23 -29.59 0.45
C ARG A 125 -29.92 -29.02 0.99
N TRP A 126 -29.01 -29.90 1.38
CA TRP A 126 -27.66 -29.58 1.82
C TRP A 126 -26.93 -28.76 0.76
N SER A 127 -26.95 -29.23 -0.49
CA SER A 127 -26.32 -28.56 -1.63
C SER A 127 -26.88 -27.16 -1.86
N ILE A 128 -28.20 -26.98 -1.82
CA ILE A 128 -28.83 -25.66 -2.00
C ILE A 128 -28.40 -24.69 -0.89
N ARG A 129 -28.46 -25.12 0.37
CA ARG A 129 -28.04 -24.27 1.51
C ARG A 129 -26.54 -23.97 1.47
N HIS A 130 -25.74 -24.92 1.00
CA HIS A 130 -24.30 -24.71 0.83
C HIS A 130 -24.01 -23.67 -0.25
N TRP A 131 -24.71 -23.68 -1.37
CA TRP A 131 -24.54 -22.64 -2.39
C TRP A 131 -24.97 -21.25 -1.92
N VAL A 132 -26.01 -21.15 -1.08
CA VAL A 132 -26.32 -19.88 -0.39
C VAL A 132 -25.15 -19.43 0.48
N ARG A 133 -24.55 -20.35 1.25
CA ARG A 133 -23.37 -20.09 2.07
C ARG A 133 -22.17 -19.63 1.23
N VAL A 134 -21.94 -20.24 0.07
CA VAL A 134 -20.89 -19.85 -0.89
C VAL A 134 -21.10 -18.42 -1.38
N VAL A 135 -22.31 -18.06 -1.80
CA VAL A 135 -22.63 -16.70 -2.29
C VAL A 135 -22.38 -15.66 -1.20
N LEU A 136 -22.81 -15.94 0.03
CA LEU A 136 -22.55 -15.06 1.17
C LEU A 136 -21.06 -14.91 1.47
N ALA A 137 -20.28 -16.00 1.41
CA ALA A 137 -18.83 -15.96 1.62
C ALA A 137 -18.11 -15.15 0.54
N ILE A 138 -18.49 -15.31 -0.73
CA ILE A 138 -17.94 -14.52 -1.84
C ILE A 138 -18.30 -13.05 -1.66
N ALA A 139 -19.53 -12.73 -1.27
CA ALA A 139 -19.94 -11.35 -0.99
C ALA A 139 -19.15 -10.75 0.18
N ALA A 140 -18.97 -11.49 1.28
CA ALA A 140 -18.16 -11.06 2.42
C ALA A 140 -16.72 -10.73 1.99
N PHE A 141 -16.10 -11.61 1.19
CA PHE A 141 -14.77 -11.41 0.63
C PHE A 141 -14.71 -10.20 -0.31
N ALA A 142 -15.64 -10.07 -1.25
CA ALA A 142 -15.68 -8.96 -2.20
C ALA A 142 -15.82 -7.60 -1.51
N VAL A 143 -16.71 -7.50 -0.51
CA VAL A 143 -16.88 -6.29 0.29
C VAL A 143 -15.60 -5.96 1.07
N ALA A 144 -14.92 -6.96 1.65
CA ALA A 144 -13.64 -6.76 2.32
C ALA A 144 -12.54 -6.26 1.37
N VAL A 145 -12.48 -6.77 0.13
CA VAL A 145 -11.54 -6.29 -0.90
C VAL A 145 -11.83 -4.84 -1.26
N VAL A 146 -13.09 -4.45 -1.45
CA VAL A 146 -13.48 -3.06 -1.74
C VAL A 146 -13.09 -2.15 -0.56
N ALA A 147 -13.33 -2.59 0.68
CA ALA A 147 -12.93 -1.86 1.87
C ALA A 147 -11.41 -1.69 1.96
N ALA A 148 -10.65 -2.74 1.67
CA ALA A 148 -9.18 -2.72 1.66
C ALA A 148 -8.62 -1.75 0.61
N ARG A 149 -9.23 -1.70 -0.58
CA ARG A 149 -8.87 -0.73 -1.63
C ARG A 149 -9.14 0.70 -1.20
N LYS A 150 -10.32 0.98 -0.64
CA LYS A 150 -10.67 2.31 -0.11
C LYS A 150 -9.73 2.76 1.03
N GLY A 151 -9.26 1.82 1.84
CA GLY A 151 -8.24 2.06 2.86
C GLY A 151 -6.83 2.32 2.28
N HIS A 152 -6.49 1.70 1.15
CA HIS A 152 -5.22 1.90 0.44
C HIS A 152 -5.19 3.21 -0.36
N ASP A 153 -6.31 3.59 -0.98
CA ASP A 153 -6.48 4.87 -1.67
C ASP A 153 -6.36 6.06 -0.71
N ARG A 154 -6.51 5.80 0.60
CA ARG A 154 -6.38 6.77 1.70
C ARG A 154 -5.03 6.72 2.43
N MET A 155 -3.94 6.42 1.72
CA MET A 155 -2.71 7.14 2.05
C MET A 155 -2.94 8.59 1.61
N THR A 156 -3.43 9.44 2.52
CA THR A 156 -3.78 10.84 2.21
C THR A 156 -2.62 11.51 1.48
N TYR A 157 -2.91 12.40 0.53
CA TYR A 157 -1.89 13.16 -0.19
C TYR A 157 -0.83 13.73 0.78
N LEU A 158 -1.27 14.26 1.92
CA LEU A 158 -0.42 14.68 3.03
C LEU A 158 0.51 13.59 3.58
N LYS A 159 0.00 12.38 3.88
CA LYS A 159 0.83 11.26 4.35
C LYS A 159 1.85 10.82 3.30
N ARG A 160 1.50 10.89 2.01
CA ARG A 160 2.42 10.59 0.91
C ARG A 160 3.51 11.66 0.79
N LEU A 161 3.15 12.94 0.94
CA LEU A 161 4.11 14.05 1.01
C LEU A 161 5.01 13.92 2.24
N GLN A 162 4.47 13.56 3.40
CA GLN A 162 5.25 13.30 4.62
C GLN A 162 6.21 12.12 4.45
N GLN A 163 5.79 11.06 3.76
CA GLN A 163 6.65 9.94 3.44
C GLN A 163 7.77 10.34 2.47
N ALA A 164 7.43 11.07 1.40
CA ALA A 164 8.43 11.61 0.46
C ALA A 164 9.42 12.51 1.20
N HIS A 165 8.95 13.41 2.07
CA HIS A 165 9.80 14.31 2.85
C HIS A 165 10.81 13.55 3.71
N ARG A 166 10.40 12.43 4.32
CA ARG A 166 11.31 11.57 5.11
C ARG A 166 12.35 10.88 4.25
N ILE A 167 12.01 10.51 3.03
CA ILE A 167 12.95 9.93 2.06
C ILE A 167 14.02 10.98 1.72
N GLU A 168 13.63 12.21 1.39
CA GLU A 168 14.57 13.29 1.07
C GLU A 168 15.48 13.64 2.27
N VAL A 169 14.95 13.68 3.50
CA VAL A 169 15.76 13.88 4.72
C VAL A 169 16.83 12.77 4.87
N ASN A 170 16.46 11.53 4.58
CA ASN A 170 17.38 10.40 4.64
C ASN A 170 18.41 10.43 3.50
N GLY A 171 17.98 10.76 2.27
CA GLY A 171 18.83 10.89 1.09
C GLY A 171 19.86 12.01 1.24
N GLU A 172 19.44 13.19 1.70
CA GLU A 172 20.32 14.32 2.03
C GLU A 172 21.40 13.89 3.03
N ALA A 173 21.00 13.32 4.17
CA ALA A 173 21.93 12.87 5.21
C ALA A 173 22.91 11.80 4.68
N THR A 174 22.44 10.93 3.79
CA THR A 174 23.25 9.90 3.13
C THR A 174 24.32 10.54 2.24
N TYR A 175 23.94 11.47 1.36
CA TYR A 175 24.88 12.11 0.45
C TYR A 175 25.84 13.06 1.18
N VAL A 176 25.40 13.79 2.19
CA VAL A 176 26.26 14.63 3.03
C VAL A 176 27.32 13.77 3.73
N ALA A 177 26.93 12.65 4.34
CA ALA A 177 27.88 11.74 4.97
C ALA A 177 28.83 11.11 3.94
N ALA A 178 28.31 10.66 2.79
CA ALA A 178 29.14 10.09 1.73
C ALA A 178 30.18 11.10 1.20
N ALA A 179 29.82 12.38 1.07
CA ALA A 179 30.75 13.46 0.72
C ALA A 179 31.88 13.62 1.77
N GLY A 180 31.52 13.58 3.06
CA GLY A 180 32.46 13.71 4.17
C GLY A 180 33.51 12.59 4.22
N PHE A 181 33.10 11.36 3.90
CA PHE A 181 33.99 10.19 3.91
C PHE A 181 34.66 9.88 2.56
N ALA A 182 34.23 10.52 1.46
CA ALA A 182 34.80 10.28 0.14
C ALA A 182 36.29 10.65 0.08
N ARG A 183 37.11 9.75 -0.49
CA ARG A 183 38.56 9.96 -0.66
C ARG A 183 38.90 10.77 -1.91
N HIS A 184 38.16 10.57 -3.00
CA HIS A 184 38.37 11.27 -4.26
C HIS A 184 37.60 12.60 -4.28
N GLN A 185 38.28 13.67 -4.71
CA GLN A 185 37.69 15.02 -4.79
C GLN A 185 36.50 15.09 -5.76
N ASP A 186 36.58 14.39 -6.90
CA ASP A 186 35.50 14.32 -7.88
C ASP A 186 34.22 13.69 -7.29
N HIS A 187 34.35 12.52 -6.65
CA HIS A 187 33.22 11.86 -6.00
C HIS A 187 32.62 12.70 -4.88
N ARG A 188 33.48 13.39 -4.11
CA ARG A 188 33.02 14.32 -3.07
C ARG A 188 32.19 15.45 -3.67
N ALA A 189 32.64 16.06 -4.77
CA ALA A 189 31.90 17.12 -5.45
C ALA A 189 30.55 16.61 -5.95
N LYS A 190 30.50 15.42 -6.57
CA LYS A 190 29.27 14.77 -7.03
C LYS A 190 28.28 14.52 -5.89
N TRP A 191 28.75 14.03 -4.74
CA TRP A 191 27.89 13.87 -3.56
C TRP A 191 27.32 15.18 -3.04
N GLN A 192 28.12 16.24 -3.02
CA GLN A 192 27.65 17.54 -2.57
C GLN A 192 26.55 18.08 -3.49
N VAL A 193 26.66 17.86 -4.80
CA VAL A 193 25.62 18.27 -5.76
C VAL A 193 24.34 17.46 -5.57
N LEU A 194 24.44 16.14 -5.36
CA LEU A 194 23.27 15.31 -5.06
C LEU A 194 22.62 15.67 -3.72
N ALA A 195 23.41 15.98 -2.69
CA ALA A 195 22.89 16.45 -1.40
C ALA A 195 22.11 17.76 -1.54
N LYS A 196 22.59 18.69 -2.37
CA LYS A 196 21.87 19.94 -2.67
C LYS A 196 20.54 19.67 -3.37
N LEU A 197 20.50 18.69 -4.27
CA LEU A 197 19.27 18.29 -4.94
C LEU A 197 18.23 17.77 -3.93
N GLU A 198 18.60 16.85 -3.04
CA GLU A 198 17.72 16.34 -1.96
C GLU A 198 17.26 17.46 -1.02
N THR A 199 18.16 18.36 -0.63
CA THR A 199 17.83 19.53 0.22
C THR A 199 16.72 20.36 -0.42
N ARG A 200 16.79 20.57 -1.74
CA ARG A 200 15.80 21.37 -2.45
C ARG A 200 14.43 20.70 -2.49
N MET A 201 14.40 19.39 -2.75
CA MET A 201 13.16 18.63 -2.77
C MET A 201 12.54 18.56 -1.37
N LYS A 202 13.36 18.35 -0.33
CA LYS A 202 12.97 18.40 1.08
C LYS A 202 12.27 19.73 1.41
N GLU A 203 12.88 20.87 1.10
CA GLU A 203 12.31 22.21 1.37
C GLU A 203 10.95 22.40 0.67
N ARG A 204 10.82 21.97 -0.59
CA ARG A 204 9.55 22.05 -1.34
C ARG A 204 8.45 21.19 -0.71
N LEU A 205 8.78 19.97 -0.31
CA LEU A 205 7.85 19.08 0.39
C LEU A 205 7.45 19.66 1.75
N ALA A 206 8.39 20.26 2.48
CA ALA A 206 8.10 20.92 3.75
C ALA A 206 7.13 22.10 3.57
N GLY A 207 7.34 22.92 2.52
CA GLY A 207 6.43 24.00 2.15
C GLY A 207 5.02 23.49 1.81
N ALA A 208 4.91 22.42 1.02
CA ALA A 208 3.63 21.81 0.64
C ALA A 208 2.90 21.15 1.84
N ILE A 209 3.61 20.51 2.76
CA ILE A 209 3.04 19.97 4.00
C ILE A 209 2.50 21.12 4.87
N THR A 210 3.25 22.22 4.94
CA THR A 210 2.87 23.41 5.72
C THR A 210 1.65 24.13 5.14
N SER A 211 1.55 24.26 3.81
CA SER A 211 0.38 24.87 3.16
C SER A 211 -0.90 24.04 3.35
N LEU A 212 -0.77 22.74 3.59
CA LEU A 212 -1.87 21.84 3.95
C LEU A 212 -2.22 21.86 5.46
N GLY A 213 -1.56 22.71 6.25
CA GLY A 213 -1.87 22.93 7.67
C GLY A 213 -1.21 21.96 8.65
N ASP A 214 -0.17 21.22 8.22
CA ASP A 214 0.61 20.31 9.08
C ASP A 214 2.10 20.71 9.10
N SER A 215 2.90 20.10 9.99
CA SER A 215 4.33 20.42 10.12
C SER A 215 5.22 19.30 9.56
N ALA A 216 6.21 19.69 8.76
CA ALA A 216 7.24 18.77 8.28
C ALA A 216 8.33 18.58 9.34
N GLY A 217 8.13 17.61 10.24
CA GLY A 217 9.12 17.27 11.26
C GLY A 217 10.25 16.38 10.72
N GLU A 218 11.50 16.84 10.84
CA GLU A 218 12.69 16.00 10.62
C GLU A 218 12.90 15.06 11.81
N ARG A 219 12.79 13.74 11.59
CA ARG A 219 13.04 12.77 12.65
C ARG A 219 14.53 12.48 12.75
N LYS A 220 15.07 12.59 13.96
CA LYS A 220 16.48 12.25 14.28
C LYS A 220 16.88 10.84 13.84
N VAL A 221 15.94 9.90 13.80
CA VAL A 221 16.18 8.52 13.36
C VAL A 221 16.51 8.46 11.86
N ASP A 222 15.79 9.22 11.04
CA ASP A 222 15.94 9.19 9.58
C ASP A 222 17.28 9.82 9.17
N VAL A 223 17.72 10.88 9.89
CA VAL A 223 19.05 11.50 9.75
C VAL A 223 20.17 10.53 10.17
N ARG A 224 20.02 9.85 11.31
CA ARG A 224 21.03 8.88 11.80
C ARG A 224 21.19 7.69 10.87
N LEU A 225 20.07 7.15 10.37
CA LEU A 225 20.07 6.06 9.38
C LEU A 225 20.76 6.50 8.08
N GLY A 226 20.46 7.70 7.60
CA GLY A 226 21.09 8.26 6.40
C GLY A 226 22.60 8.44 6.59
N HIS A 227 23.03 8.98 7.73
CA HIS A 227 24.45 9.13 8.04
C HIS A 227 25.20 7.79 8.05
N ALA A 228 24.62 6.76 8.67
CA ALA A 228 25.20 5.41 8.69
C ALA A 228 25.27 4.79 7.28
N ALA A 229 24.21 4.94 6.48
CA ALA A 229 24.19 4.51 5.10
C ALA A 229 25.27 5.23 4.26
N GLY A 230 25.41 6.55 4.41
CA GLY A 230 26.42 7.34 3.69
C GLY A 230 27.85 6.95 4.04
N ALA A 231 28.14 6.68 5.32
CA ALA A 231 29.44 6.16 5.75
C ALA A 231 29.76 4.79 5.11
N LEU A 232 28.77 3.88 5.07
CA LEU A 232 28.90 2.60 4.40
C LEU A 232 29.15 2.77 2.89
N LEU A 233 28.34 3.60 2.22
CA LEU A 233 28.45 3.83 0.77
C LEU A 233 29.81 4.43 0.38
N ALA A 234 30.37 5.33 1.19
CA ALA A 234 31.70 5.92 0.94
C ALA A 234 32.84 4.90 0.99
N SER A 235 32.64 3.76 1.66
CA SER A 235 33.62 2.66 1.72
C SER A 235 33.54 1.70 0.52
N LEU A 236 32.44 1.73 -0.23
CA LEU A 236 32.23 0.83 -1.36
C LEU A 236 32.89 1.37 -2.64
N PRO A 237 33.30 0.47 -3.57
CA PRO A 237 33.71 0.88 -4.90
C PRO A 237 32.62 1.68 -5.62
N TRP A 238 33.02 2.81 -6.22
CA TRP A 238 32.12 3.77 -6.90
C TRP A 238 31.10 3.10 -7.82
N ARG A 239 31.53 2.13 -8.65
CA ARG A 239 30.64 1.42 -9.58
C ARG A 239 29.58 0.56 -8.87
N ILE A 240 29.89 -0.04 -7.73
CA ILE A 240 28.93 -0.89 -6.98
C ILE A 240 27.82 -0.02 -6.41
N MET A 241 28.23 1.09 -5.81
CA MET A 241 27.32 2.06 -5.23
C MET A 241 26.43 2.74 -6.29
N LEU A 242 26.96 3.11 -7.46
CA LEU A 242 26.15 3.64 -8.57
C LEU A 242 25.13 2.63 -9.12
N ARG A 243 25.47 1.33 -9.13
CA ARG A 243 24.50 0.28 -9.47
C ARG A 243 23.35 0.24 -8.46
N GLY A 244 23.67 0.34 -7.17
CA GLY A 244 22.67 0.45 -6.11
C GLY A 244 21.78 1.67 -6.29
N LEU A 245 22.38 2.85 -6.48
CA LEU A 245 21.66 4.10 -6.71
C LEU A 245 20.71 4.00 -7.91
N ARG A 246 21.17 3.47 -9.05
CA ARG A 246 20.35 3.28 -10.26
C ARG A 246 19.14 2.36 -10.02
N VAL A 247 19.29 1.32 -9.21
CA VAL A 247 18.19 0.40 -8.87
C VAL A 247 17.16 1.10 -8.00
N VAL A 248 17.62 1.81 -6.96
CA VAL A 248 16.76 2.53 -6.03
C VAL A 248 15.98 3.63 -6.75
N THR A 249 16.67 4.55 -7.45
CA THR A 249 16.03 5.67 -8.16
C THR A 249 15.13 5.19 -9.30
N GLY A 250 15.49 4.08 -9.97
CA GLY A 250 14.63 3.46 -10.98
C GLY A 250 13.30 2.94 -10.43
N HIS A 251 13.32 2.33 -9.23
CA HIS A 251 12.11 1.89 -8.55
C HIS A 251 11.26 3.10 -8.09
N THR A 252 11.91 4.09 -7.49
CA THR A 252 11.26 5.30 -6.96
C THR A 252 10.64 6.16 -8.06
N THR A 253 11.30 6.29 -9.22
CA THR A 253 10.74 6.97 -10.42
C THR A 253 9.39 6.37 -10.82
N ARG A 254 9.27 5.04 -10.88
CA ARG A 254 8.01 4.36 -11.25
C ARG A 254 6.91 4.58 -10.21
N PHE A 255 7.28 4.67 -8.93
CA PHE A 255 6.34 4.99 -7.87
C PHE A 255 5.77 6.40 -8.03
N PHE A 256 6.61 7.41 -8.28
CA PHE A 256 6.15 8.80 -8.44
C PHE A 256 5.38 9.04 -9.73
N GLN A 257 5.75 8.40 -10.85
CA GLN A 257 4.94 8.42 -12.08
C GLN A 257 3.54 7.89 -11.87
N ARG A 258 3.40 6.82 -11.06
CA ARG A 258 2.10 6.27 -10.70
C ARG A 258 1.32 7.26 -9.81
N LEU A 259 2.00 7.86 -8.84
CA LEU A 259 1.41 8.87 -7.96
C LEU A 259 0.86 10.08 -8.72
N GLU A 260 1.62 10.57 -9.71
CA GLU A 260 1.23 11.65 -10.63
C GLU A 260 -0.03 11.29 -11.43
N SER A 261 -0.15 10.05 -11.91
CA SER A 261 -1.32 9.58 -12.65
C SER A 261 -2.56 9.32 -11.78
N GLU A 262 -2.37 8.91 -10.53
CA GLU A 262 -3.46 8.55 -9.61
C GLU A 262 -4.06 9.75 -8.87
N HIS A 263 -3.36 10.88 -8.78
CA HIS A 263 -3.78 12.06 -8.01
C HIS A 263 -3.72 13.36 -8.84
N PRO A 264 -4.52 13.47 -9.92
CA PRO A 264 -4.55 14.67 -10.77
C PRO A 264 -5.07 15.93 -10.05
N GLU A 265 -5.73 15.77 -8.89
CA GLU A 265 -6.19 16.88 -8.05
C GLU A 265 -5.14 17.37 -7.02
N GLY A 266 -3.98 16.71 -6.92
CA GLY A 266 -2.85 17.20 -6.12
C GLY A 266 -2.10 18.34 -6.80
N ASP A 267 -1.07 18.89 -6.14
CA ASP A 267 -0.19 19.89 -6.79
C ASP A 267 0.60 19.23 -7.93
N ALA A 268 0.05 19.32 -9.14
CA ALA A 268 0.62 18.75 -10.35
C ALA A 268 2.04 19.26 -10.63
N SER A 269 2.34 20.50 -10.24
CA SER A 269 3.67 21.09 -10.41
C SER A 269 4.70 20.44 -9.47
N LEU A 270 4.29 20.14 -8.24
CA LEU A 270 5.11 19.44 -7.26
C LEU A 270 5.34 17.97 -7.65
N LEU A 271 4.29 17.29 -8.11
CA LEU A 271 4.37 15.89 -8.56
C LEU A 271 5.24 15.74 -9.81
N ALA A 272 5.11 16.63 -10.80
CA ALA A 272 5.97 16.64 -11.98
C ALA A 272 7.44 16.89 -11.61
N TYR A 273 7.69 17.77 -10.63
CA TYR A 273 9.05 18.03 -10.14
C TYR A 273 9.64 16.83 -9.39
N LEU A 274 8.86 16.13 -8.56
CA LEU A 274 9.27 14.87 -7.92
C LEU A 274 9.68 13.80 -8.96
N THR A 275 8.88 13.64 -10.01
CA THR A 275 9.21 12.72 -11.12
C THR A 275 10.49 13.14 -11.84
N ALA A 276 10.71 14.44 -12.05
CA ALA A 276 11.90 14.97 -12.70
C ALA A 276 13.17 14.80 -11.85
N HIS A 277 13.06 15.01 -10.53
CA HIS A 277 14.11 14.81 -9.52
C HIS A 277 14.69 13.40 -9.57
N GLU A 278 13.83 12.39 -9.45
CA GLU A 278 14.22 10.97 -9.47
C GLU A 278 14.86 10.56 -10.81
N ARG A 279 14.31 11.08 -11.92
CA ARG A 279 14.86 10.85 -13.25
C ARG A 279 16.27 11.42 -13.38
N ALA A 280 16.53 12.60 -12.83
CA ALA A 280 17.85 13.22 -12.89
C ALA A 280 18.92 12.39 -12.15
N GLN A 281 18.58 11.82 -10.99
CA GLN A 281 19.49 10.94 -10.25
C GLN A 281 19.72 9.60 -10.95
N CYS A 282 18.69 9.05 -11.57
CA CYS A 282 18.81 7.83 -12.38
C CYS A 282 19.73 8.05 -13.59
N GLU A 283 19.57 9.17 -14.30
CA GLU A 283 20.44 9.52 -15.43
C GLU A 283 21.87 9.85 -15.01
N PHE A 284 22.07 10.51 -13.87
CA PHE A 284 23.40 10.66 -13.26
C PHE A 284 24.09 9.31 -13.08
N ALA A 285 23.41 8.37 -12.40
CA ALA A 285 23.97 7.06 -12.12
C ALA A 285 24.27 6.25 -13.41
N LYS A 286 23.40 6.37 -14.41
CA LYS A 286 23.57 5.74 -15.72
C LYS A 286 24.80 6.30 -16.46
N ARG A 287 24.91 7.63 -16.57
CA ARG A 287 26.02 8.30 -17.27
C ARG A 287 27.37 7.97 -16.65
N GLU A 288 27.46 7.93 -15.32
CA GLU A 288 28.67 7.50 -14.62
C GLU A 288 29.05 6.04 -14.93
N LEU A 289 28.07 5.13 -14.96
CA LEU A 289 28.31 3.72 -15.23
C LEU A 289 28.74 3.44 -16.68
N GLU A 290 28.31 4.29 -17.61
CA GLU A 290 28.65 4.27 -19.05
C GLU A 290 30.00 4.94 -19.36
N GLY A 291 30.63 5.57 -18.37
CA GLY A 291 31.93 6.25 -18.53
C GLY A 291 31.84 7.73 -18.89
N ASN A 292 30.64 8.31 -18.95
CA ASN A 292 30.39 9.72 -19.25
C ASN A 292 30.41 10.59 -17.99
N GLY A 293 31.44 10.42 -17.14
CA GLY A 293 31.49 10.97 -15.79
C GLY A 293 31.64 12.50 -15.70
N GLU A 294 32.12 13.17 -16.75
CA GLU A 294 32.24 14.63 -16.78
C GLU A 294 30.88 15.32 -16.98
N GLN A 295 29.96 14.66 -17.69
CA GLN A 295 28.63 15.17 -18.03
C GLN A 295 27.51 14.54 -17.19
N SER A 296 27.87 13.73 -16.19
CA SER A 296 26.91 12.98 -15.39
C SER A 296 26.01 13.88 -14.54
N LEU A 297 26.52 15.03 -14.08
CA LEU A 297 25.78 15.98 -13.24
C LEU A 297 24.86 16.93 -14.03
N GLU A 298 24.94 17.00 -15.36
CA GLU A 298 24.14 17.93 -16.15
C GLU A 298 22.63 17.84 -15.88
N PRO A 299 21.99 16.65 -15.76
CA PRO A 299 20.56 16.56 -15.49
C PRO A 299 20.19 17.14 -14.12
N VAL A 300 21.07 16.95 -13.12
CA VAL A 300 20.89 17.44 -11.75
C VAL A 300 21.09 18.95 -11.69
N LEU A 301 22.15 19.47 -12.32
CA LEU A 301 22.43 20.90 -12.37
C LEU A 301 21.35 21.68 -13.11
N LYS A 302 20.75 21.10 -14.16
CA LYS A 302 19.61 21.71 -14.86
C LYS A 302 18.40 21.93 -13.94
N LEU A 303 18.11 20.97 -13.06
CA LEU A 303 17.00 21.10 -12.09
C LEU A 303 17.30 22.15 -11.02
N LEU A 304 18.55 22.20 -10.53
CA LEU A 304 18.98 23.20 -9.56
C LEU A 304 18.96 24.63 -10.16
N GLY A 305 19.43 24.80 -11.40
CA GLY A 305 19.51 26.11 -12.07
C GLY A 305 18.17 26.66 -12.56
N ALA A 306 17.21 25.81 -12.91
CA ALA A 306 15.87 26.25 -13.35
C ALA A 306 15.11 27.08 -12.28
N GLU A 307 15.52 27.00 -11.02
CA GLU A 307 14.88 27.70 -9.90
C GLU A 307 15.61 28.96 -9.43
N GLU A 308 16.92 29.06 -9.65
CA GLU A 308 17.66 30.31 -9.42
C GLU A 308 17.13 31.42 -10.34
N GLY A 309 16.83 31.09 -11.61
CA GLY A 309 16.17 32.01 -12.54
C GLY A 309 14.73 32.40 -12.14
N ALA A 310 13.98 31.52 -11.46
CA ALA A 310 12.63 31.82 -10.99
C ALA A 310 12.62 32.73 -9.74
N LYS A 311 13.59 32.58 -8.83
CA LYS A 311 13.76 33.46 -7.66
C LYS A 311 14.25 34.86 -8.06
N ASP A 312 15.10 34.98 -9.07
CA ASP A 312 15.56 36.30 -9.57
C ASP A 312 14.45 37.08 -10.29
N SER A 313 13.55 36.40 -11.00
CA SER A 313 12.36 37.03 -11.60
C SER A 313 11.44 37.68 -10.53
N HIS A 314 11.32 37.06 -9.35
CA HIS A 314 10.55 37.60 -8.23
C HIS A 314 11.27 38.68 -7.40
N ARG A 315 12.61 38.78 -7.47
CA ARG A 315 13.38 39.87 -6.83
C ARG A 315 13.50 41.14 -7.70
N GLY A 316 13.20 41.04 -9.00
CA GLY A 316 13.27 42.18 -9.94
C GLY A 316 12.17 43.23 -9.79
N VAL A 317 11.15 43.01 -8.96
CA VAL A 317 10.09 44.01 -8.69
C VAL A 317 10.45 44.81 -7.43
N SER A 318 11.46 45.67 -7.54
CA SER A 318 11.73 46.69 -6.51
C SER A 318 10.78 47.87 -6.73
N PHE A 319 9.97 48.16 -5.71
CA PHE A 319 9.04 49.29 -5.62
C PHE A 319 9.69 50.62 -6.04
N GLY A 320 9.25 51.15 -7.18
CA GLY A 320 9.45 52.54 -7.56
C GLY A 320 8.47 53.45 -6.83
N GLN A 321 9.02 54.40 -6.08
CA GLN A 321 8.35 55.41 -5.24
C GLN A 321 7.14 56.09 -5.92
N CYS A 322 5.96 55.99 -5.31
CA CYS A 322 4.87 56.94 -5.54
C CYS A 322 5.20 58.27 -4.84
N ARG A 323 5.58 59.29 -5.60
CA ARG A 323 5.55 60.69 -5.13
C ARG A 323 4.10 61.18 -5.13
N HIS A 324 3.62 61.56 -3.96
CA HIS A 324 2.44 62.40 -3.80
C HIS A 324 2.74 63.82 -4.30
N THR A 325 1.96 64.30 -5.26
CA THR A 325 1.76 65.73 -5.49
C THR A 325 0.28 65.96 -5.78
N SER A 326 -0.45 66.47 -4.80
CA SER A 326 -1.76 67.10 -5.00
C SER A 326 -1.55 68.57 -5.36
N PRO A 327 -2.22 69.13 -6.39
CA PRO A 327 -2.25 70.56 -6.59
C PRO A 327 -3.45 71.19 -5.87
N THR A 328 -3.16 72.23 -5.11
CA THR A 328 -4.10 73.21 -4.56
C THR A 328 -4.74 74.05 -5.67
N SER A 329 -6.04 74.32 -5.51
CA SER A 329 -6.81 75.32 -6.25
C SER A 329 -6.31 76.75 -6.00
N HIS A 330 -6.30 77.60 -7.03
CA HIS A 330 -6.78 79.00 -7.01
C HIS A 330 -6.73 79.58 -8.43
N GLY A 331 -7.85 80.15 -8.90
CA GLY A 331 -7.99 80.85 -10.18
C GLY A 331 -9.20 80.41 -10.97
#